data_AF-A0A6J6HAQ2-F1
#
_entry.id   AF-A0A6J6HAQ2-F1
#
_cell.length_a   1.000
_cell.length_b   1.000
_cell.length_c   1.000
_cell.angle_alpha   90.00
_cell.angle_beta   90.00
_cell.angle_gamma   90.00
#
_symmetry.space_group_name_H-M   'P 1'
#
loop_
_entity.id
_entity.type
_entity.pdbx_description
1 polymer ?
#
loop_
_entity_poly.entity_id
_entity_poly.type
_entity_poly.pdbx_seq_one_letter_code
_entity_poly.pdbx_strand_id
1 'polypeptide(L)'
;MSEFTAKDVQNLRQITGAGMMDAKKALQENDGDFEAAKQWLREKGLAKVAKLGDRENAQGSVTVVVDGQVGAIVQLKSETDFSAKADDFTSLVQAMADTVVAKGVDGLGEMADEIDALKIAKKENIEVGTVVRFDAPEGNILDSYLHLQDGRGVNAVLVELANGNREMAHDLAVHIAFAKPPYLSRDEVPADAIEREKQALLDITKAEGKPEAAWPKIVEGRLNGWFKEQVLLEQNFVRDEKRSIAQLLGDATLVRFAQVFIGG
;
A
#
# COMPACT_ATOMS: atom_id res chain seq x y z
N MET A 1 -29.19 -41.94 -4.44
CA MET A 1 -27.89 -41.37 -4.07
C MET A 1 -27.40 -40.66 -5.31
N SER A 2 -27.12 -39.36 -5.20
CA SER A 2 -26.62 -38.53 -6.30
C SER A 2 -25.46 -39.21 -7.04
N GLU A 3 -25.60 -39.42 -8.35
CA GLU A 3 -24.61 -40.09 -9.20
C GLU A 3 -23.48 -39.13 -9.56
N PHE A 4 -22.45 -39.06 -8.72
CA PHE A 4 -21.18 -38.43 -9.09
C PHE A 4 -20.02 -39.35 -8.72
N THR A 5 -18.95 -39.30 -9.49
CA THR A 5 -17.79 -40.19 -9.37
C THR A 5 -16.68 -39.55 -8.53
N ALA A 6 -15.71 -40.36 -8.11
CA ALA A 6 -14.49 -39.85 -7.48
C ALA A 6 -13.71 -38.88 -8.40
N LYS A 7 -13.82 -39.07 -9.73
CA LYS A 7 -13.20 -38.18 -10.72
C LYS A 7 -13.89 -36.82 -10.74
N ASP A 8 -15.21 -36.77 -10.56
CA ASP A 8 -15.97 -35.51 -10.50
C ASP A 8 -15.60 -34.72 -9.24
N VAL A 9 -15.45 -35.40 -8.10
CA VAL A 9 -14.93 -34.80 -6.86
C VAL A 9 -13.52 -34.23 -7.08
N GLN A 10 -12.64 -35.01 -7.71
CA GLN A 10 -11.28 -34.58 -7.99
C GLN A 10 -11.24 -33.37 -8.93
N ASN A 11 -12.08 -33.36 -9.96
CA ASN A 11 -12.19 -32.27 -10.92
C ASN A 11 -12.70 -30.99 -10.22
N LEU A 12 -13.77 -31.08 -9.43
CA LEU A 12 -14.30 -29.96 -8.69
C LEU A 12 -13.25 -29.38 -7.72
N ARG A 13 -12.50 -30.25 -7.02
CA ARG A 13 -11.37 -29.83 -6.18
C ARG A 13 -10.29 -29.09 -6.99
N GLN A 14 -9.91 -29.60 -8.16
CA GLN A 14 -8.85 -29.00 -8.96
C GLN A 14 -9.24 -27.61 -9.48
N ILE A 15 -10.49 -27.46 -9.94
CA ILE A 15 -10.99 -26.20 -10.48
C ILE A 15 -11.25 -25.15 -9.38
N THR A 16 -11.73 -25.57 -8.21
CA THR A 16 -12.11 -24.64 -7.12
C THR A 16 -11.02 -24.42 -6.08
N GLY A 17 -9.99 -25.26 -6.03
CA GLY A 17 -9.00 -25.28 -4.95
C GLY A 17 -9.52 -25.79 -3.60
N ALA A 18 -10.78 -26.23 -3.51
CA ALA A 18 -11.39 -26.69 -2.27
C ALA A 18 -10.73 -27.97 -1.71
N GLY A 19 -10.89 -28.21 -0.40
CA GLY A 19 -10.49 -29.48 0.19
C GLY A 19 -11.26 -30.66 -0.40
N MET A 20 -10.66 -31.84 -0.47
CA MET A 20 -11.29 -33.04 -1.09
C MET A 20 -12.67 -33.36 -0.48
N MET A 21 -12.78 -33.24 0.85
CA MET A 21 -14.04 -33.48 1.55
C MET A 21 -15.07 -32.37 1.35
N ASP A 22 -14.63 -31.11 1.22
CA ASP A 22 -15.51 -29.99 0.90
C ASP A 22 -16.08 -30.16 -0.52
N ALA A 23 -15.24 -30.53 -1.50
CA ALA A 23 -15.68 -30.82 -2.87
C ALA A 23 -16.66 -31.99 -2.96
N LYS A 24 -16.39 -33.08 -2.22
CA LYS A 24 -17.32 -34.22 -2.14
C LYS A 24 -18.65 -33.78 -1.54
N LYS A 25 -18.61 -33.06 -0.42
CA LYS A 25 -19.81 -32.58 0.25
C LYS A 25 -20.62 -31.65 -0.64
N ALA A 26 -19.97 -30.75 -1.38
CA ALA A 26 -20.66 -29.85 -2.30
C ALA A 26 -21.45 -30.61 -3.37
N LEU A 27 -20.87 -31.66 -3.96
CA LEU A 27 -21.58 -32.52 -4.91
C LEU A 27 -22.72 -33.31 -4.24
N GLN A 28 -22.58 -33.72 -2.98
CA GLN A 28 -23.67 -34.39 -2.25
C GLN A 28 -24.85 -33.47 -1.95
N GLU A 29 -24.59 -32.23 -1.54
CA GLU A 29 -25.61 -31.25 -1.16
C GLU A 29 -26.32 -30.63 -2.38
N ASN A 30 -25.74 -30.80 -3.58
CA ASN A 30 -26.28 -30.27 -4.83
C ASN A 30 -26.57 -31.39 -5.84
N ASP A 31 -26.90 -32.59 -5.36
CA ASP A 31 -27.34 -33.73 -6.17
C ASP A 31 -26.42 -34.12 -7.35
N GLY A 32 -25.12 -33.84 -7.25
CA GLY A 32 -24.12 -34.10 -8.28
C GLY A 32 -24.02 -33.01 -9.36
N ASP A 33 -24.82 -31.94 -9.28
CA ASP A 33 -24.71 -30.80 -10.18
C ASP A 33 -23.40 -30.04 -9.92
N PHE A 34 -22.55 -30.01 -10.95
CA PHE A 34 -21.21 -29.45 -10.87
C PHE A 34 -21.20 -27.93 -10.68
N GLU A 35 -22.05 -27.20 -11.40
CA GLU A 35 -22.09 -25.74 -11.33
C GLU A 35 -22.74 -25.27 -10.02
N ALA A 36 -23.82 -25.95 -9.60
CA ALA A 36 -24.43 -25.70 -8.29
C ALA A 36 -23.45 -26.02 -7.15
N ALA A 37 -22.69 -27.13 -7.24
CA ALA A 37 -21.67 -27.46 -6.25
C ALA A 37 -20.52 -26.43 -6.21
N LYS A 38 -20.11 -25.91 -7.37
CA LYS A 38 -19.10 -24.85 -7.47
C LYS A 38 -19.59 -23.56 -6.80
N GLN A 39 -20.81 -23.13 -7.10
CA GLN A 39 -21.44 -21.97 -6.47
C GLN A 39 -21.57 -22.16 -4.95
N TRP A 40 -22.01 -23.34 -4.51
CA TRP A 40 -22.13 -23.69 -3.09
C TRP A 40 -20.77 -23.62 -2.37
N LEU A 41 -19.69 -24.11 -2.99
CA LEU A 41 -18.34 -24.00 -2.43
C LEU A 41 -17.90 -22.55 -2.29
N ARG A 42 -18.19 -21.72 -3.30
CA ARG A 42 -17.88 -20.29 -3.25
C ARG A 42 -18.59 -19.62 -2.08
N GLU A 43 -19.91 -19.77 -1.98
CA GLU A 43 -20.72 -19.18 -0.89
C GLU A 43 -20.25 -19.63 0.50
N LYS A 44 -19.96 -20.92 0.67
CA LYS A 44 -19.41 -21.44 1.93
C LYS A 44 -18.00 -20.92 2.22
N GLY A 45 -17.17 -20.77 1.18
CA GLY A 45 -15.85 -20.17 1.28
C GLY A 45 -15.93 -18.73 1.77
N LEU A 46 -16.77 -17.91 1.12
CA LEU A 46 -17.04 -16.53 1.52
C LEU A 46 -17.53 -16.43 2.97
N ALA A 47 -18.48 -17.27 3.36
CA ALA A 47 -18.97 -17.31 4.74
C ALA A 47 -17.90 -17.74 5.77
N LYS A 48 -16.90 -18.54 5.36
CA LYS A 48 -15.77 -18.91 6.23
C LYS A 48 -14.77 -17.75 6.35
N VAL A 49 -14.40 -17.11 5.25
CA VAL A 49 -13.41 -16.01 5.27
C VAL A 49 -13.97 -14.73 5.86
N ALA A 50 -15.28 -14.47 5.74
CA ALA A 50 -15.93 -13.33 6.40
C ALA A 50 -15.80 -13.36 7.94
N LYS A 51 -15.59 -14.55 8.54
CA LYS A 51 -15.36 -14.70 9.98
C LYS A 51 -13.91 -14.42 10.40
N LEU A 52 -13.03 -14.13 9.44
CA LEU A 52 -11.62 -13.84 9.68
C LEU A 52 -11.34 -12.34 9.81
N GLY A 53 -12.33 -11.47 9.57
CA GLY A 53 -12.13 -10.01 9.52
C GLY A 53 -11.51 -9.39 10.78
N ASP A 54 -11.70 -10.00 11.96
CA ASP A 54 -11.10 -9.53 13.21
C ASP A 54 -9.62 -9.91 13.36
N ARG A 55 -9.08 -10.73 12.44
CA ARG A 55 -7.67 -11.14 12.47
C ARG A 55 -6.78 -10.06 11.89
N GLU A 56 -5.64 -9.84 12.52
CA GLU A 56 -4.64 -8.90 12.05
C GLU A 56 -4.07 -9.32 10.69
N ASN A 57 -4.04 -8.38 9.76
CA ASN A 57 -3.53 -8.55 8.40
C ASN A 57 -2.45 -7.50 8.06
N ALA A 58 -1.42 -7.40 8.91
CA ALA A 58 -0.36 -6.41 8.78
C ALA A 58 0.69 -6.75 7.67
N GLN A 59 0.66 -7.97 7.13
CA GLN A 59 1.44 -8.38 5.96
C GLN A 59 0.67 -8.08 4.66
N GLY A 60 1.25 -8.39 3.50
CA GLY A 60 0.61 -8.19 2.20
C GLY A 60 1.56 -7.66 1.14
N SER A 61 1.07 -7.15 0.02
CA SER A 61 1.92 -6.54 -1.00
C SER A 61 1.34 -5.22 -1.48
N VAL A 62 2.23 -4.29 -1.81
CA VAL A 62 1.90 -3.03 -2.47
C VAL A 62 2.57 -3.00 -3.83
N THR A 63 1.89 -2.46 -4.85
CA THR A 63 2.49 -2.15 -6.15
C THR A 63 2.18 -0.71 -6.56
N VAL A 64 2.93 -0.21 -7.55
CA VAL A 64 2.69 1.09 -8.18
C VAL A 64 2.86 0.97 -9.69
N VAL A 65 1.96 1.63 -10.43
CA VAL A 65 1.94 1.66 -11.89
C VAL A 65 1.81 3.09 -12.35
N VAL A 66 2.50 3.44 -13.44
CA VAL A 66 2.37 4.73 -14.14
C VAL A 66 2.15 4.45 -15.63
N ASP A 67 1.04 4.94 -16.17
CA ASP A 67 0.71 4.92 -17.60
C ASP A 67 0.39 6.35 -18.08
N GLY A 68 1.34 6.96 -18.78
CA GLY A 68 1.25 8.35 -19.22
C GLY A 68 1.03 9.31 -18.04
N GLN A 69 -0.13 9.98 -18.05
CA GLN A 69 -0.52 10.95 -17.02
C GLN A 69 -1.34 10.35 -15.88
N VAL A 70 -1.48 9.02 -15.81
CA VAL A 70 -2.21 8.34 -14.74
C VAL A 70 -1.26 7.42 -13.98
N GLY A 71 -1.24 7.52 -12.66
CA GLY A 71 -0.48 6.63 -11.79
C GLY A 71 -1.34 6.10 -10.67
N ALA A 72 -1.10 4.87 -10.23
CA ALA A 72 -1.84 4.27 -9.13
C ALA A 72 -0.94 3.44 -8.21
N ILE A 73 -1.22 3.51 -6.91
CA ILE A 73 -0.70 2.61 -5.88
C ILE A 73 -1.86 1.74 -5.39
N VAL A 74 -1.65 0.44 -5.30
CA VAL A 74 -2.61 -0.49 -4.69
C VAL A 74 -1.90 -1.35 -3.66
N GLN A 75 -2.50 -1.43 -2.47
CA GLN A 75 -2.09 -2.30 -1.39
C GLN A 75 -3.13 -3.40 -1.17
N LEU A 76 -2.67 -4.66 -1.08
CA LEU A 76 -3.49 -5.79 -0.68
C LEU A 76 -2.86 -6.41 0.57
N LYS A 77 -3.64 -6.45 1.64
CA LYS A 77 -3.24 -6.92 2.97
C LYS A 77 -3.47 -8.43 3.10
N SER A 78 -2.68 -9.09 3.94
CA SER A 78 -2.79 -10.51 4.27
C SER A 78 -2.33 -10.78 5.71
N GLU A 79 -2.68 -11.95 6.25
CA GLU A 79 -2.23 -12.36 7.58
C GLU A 79 -0.74 -12.72 7.54
N THR A 80 -0.27 -13.35 6.46
CA THR A 80 1.10 -13.90 6.37
C THR A 80 1.92 -13.32 5.22
N ASP A 81 3.24 -13.30 5.39
CA ASP A 81 4.21 -12.95 4.33
C ASP A 81 4.32 -14.06 3.27
N PHE A 82 4.06 -15.31 3.64
CA PHE A 82 4.02 -16.46 2.72
C PHE A 82 2.97 -16.28 1.62
N SER A 83 1.76 -15.85 1.99
CA SER A 83 0.71 -15.52 1.02
C SER A 83 1.09 -14.29 0.19
N ALA A 84 1.62 -13.25 0.84
CA ALA A 84 1.95 -11.98 0.21
C ALA A 84 3.02 -12.06 -0.89
N LYS A 85 3.91 -13.06 -0.85
CA LYS A 85 4.97 -13.27 -1.85
C LYS A 85 4.68 -14.36 -2.87
N ALA A 86 3.48 -14.96 -2.83
CA ALA A 86 3.07 -15.94 -3.82
C ALA A 86 2.67 -15.27 -5.13
N ASP A 87 2.96 -15.92 -6.26
CA ASP A 87 2.74 -15.37 -7.61
C ASP A 87 1.28 -14.96 -7.87
N ASP A 88 0.32 -15.74 -7.36
CA ASP A 88 -1.12 -15.44 -7.47
C ASP A 88 -1.51 -14.16 -6.73
N PHE A 89 -0.87 -13.90 -5.59
CA PHE A 89 -1.09 -12.69 -4.79
C PHE A 89 -0.48 -11.47 -5.49
N THR A 90 0.81 -11.52 -5.83
CA THR A 90 1.52 -10.38 -6.45
C THR A 90 0.96 -10.04 -7.83
N SER A 91 0.57 -11.05 -8.62
CA SER A 91 -0.09 -10.84 -9.91
C SER A 91 -1.47 -10.19 -9.76
N LEU A 92 -2.24 -10.55 -8.72
CA LEU A 92 -3.53 -9.90 -8.46
C LEU A 92 -3.33 -8.43 -8.07
N VAL A 93 -2.37 -8.12 -7.19
CA VAL A 93 -2.06 -6.73 -6.80
C VAL A 93 -1.66 -5.89 -8.02
N GLN A 94 -0.86 -6.47 -8.93
CA GLN A 94 -0.50 -5.83 -10.20
C GLN A 94 -1.74 -5.54 -11.07
N ALA A 95 -2.58 -6.56 -11.31
CA ALA A 95 -3.80 -6.41 -12.10
C ALA A 95 -4.78 -5.39 -11.50
N MET A 96 -4.83 -5.29 -10.16
CA MET A 96 -5.60 -4.28 -9.46
C MET A 96 -5.08 -2.87 -9.74
N ALA A 97 -3.77 -2.64 -9.69
CA ALA A 97 -3.19 -1.33 -10.01
C ALA A 97 -3.40 -0.95 -11.48
N ASP A 98 -3.23 -1.90 -12.40
CA ASP A 98 -3.52 -1.69 -13.83
C ASP A 98 -5.00 -1.32 -14.05
N THR A 99 -5.91 -1.97 -13.32
CA THR A 99 -7.35 -1.66 -13.35
C THR A 99 -7.63 -0.26 -12.80
N VAL A 100 -6.99 0.14 -11.70
CA VAL A 100 -7.16 1.50 -11.14
C VAL A 100 -6.64 2.57 -12.09
N VAL A 101 -5.53 2.33 -12.77
CA VAL A 101 -5.02 3.24 -13.82
C VAL A 101 -6.06 3.38 -14.93
N ALA A 102 -6.53 2.25 -15.49
CA ALA A 102 -7.40 2.23 -16.66
C ALA A 102 -8.84 2.70 -16.40
N LYS A 103 -9.39 2.39 -15.22
CA LYS A 103 -10.84 2.55 -14.93
C LYS A 103 -11.14 3.42 -13.71
N GLY A 104 -10.12 3.88 -13.00
CA GLY A 104 -10.29 4.56 -11.72
C GLY A 104 -10.46 3.60 -10.55
N VAL A 105 -10.52 4.15 -9.34
CA VAL A 105 -10.59 3.38 -8.08
C VAL A 105 -11.80 2.46 -8.04
N ASP A 106 -12.95 2.92 -8.54
CA ASP A 106 -14.20 2.13 -8.59
C ASP A 106 -14.09 0.91 -9.50
N GLY A 107 -13.13 0.89 -10.43
CA GLY A 107 -12.86 -0.26 -11.30
C GLY A 107 -12.47 -1.53 -10.53
N LEU A 108 -11.97 -1.40 -9.29
CA LEU A 108 -11.69 -2.56 -8.43
C LEU A 108 -12.94 -3.37 -8.09
N GLY A 109 -14.15 -2.78 -8.19
CA GLY A 109 -15.40 -3.52 -8.03
C GLY A 109 -15.56 -4.65 -9.05
N GLU A 110 -14.95 -4.52 -10.23
CA GLU A 110 -14.95 -5.57 -11.27
C GLU A 110 -14.02 -6.74 -10.93
N MET A 111 -13.11 -6.57 -9.95
CA MET A 111 -12.15 -7.59 -9.52
C MET A 111 -12.58 -8.31 -8.23
N ALA A 112 -13.82 -8.10 -7.78
CA ALA A 112 -14.32 -8.68 -6.55
C ALA A 112 -14.22 -10.21 -6.55
N ASP A 113 -14.44 -10.84 -7.70
CA ASP A 113 -14.41 -12.29 -7.87
C ASP A 113 -13.02 -12.88 -7.69
N GLU A 114 -11.99 -12.23 -8.25
CA GLU A 114 -10.60 -12.62 -8.14
C GLU A 114 -10.08 -12.43 -6.71
N ILE A 115 -10.46 -11.31 -6.06
CA ILE A 115 -10.12 -11.03 -4.66
C ILE A 115 -10.76 -12.06 -3.74
N ASP A 116 -12.04 -12.37 -3.94
CA ASP A 116 -12.77 -13.39 -3.21
C ASP A 116 -12.17 -14.78 -3.40
N ALA A 117 -11.81 -15.13 -4.64
CA ALA A 117 -11.15 -16.39 -4.94
C ALA A 117 -9.82 -16.52 -4.19
N LEU A 118 -9.01 -15.45 -4.14
CA LEU A 118 -7.76 -15.43 -3.39
C LEU A 118 -7.99 -15.59 -1.88
N LYS A 119 -8.96 -14.87 -1.29
CA LYS A 119 -9.35 -15.03 0.13
C LYS A 119 -9.68 -16.48 0.45
N ILE A 120 -10.53 -17.11 -0.37
CA ILE A 120 -10.97 -18.50 -0.16
C ILE A 120 -9.80 -19.48 -0.30
N ALA A 121 -8.94 -19.28 -1.30
CA ALA A 121 -7.80 -20.15 -1.58
C ALA A 121 -6.77 -20.10 -0.45
N LYS A 122 -6.40 -18.90 0.01
CA LYS A 122 -5.41 -18.71 1.09
C LYS A 122 -5.99 -18.97 2.48
N LYS A 123 -7.31 -18.82 2.65
CA LYS A 123 -8.01 -18.92 3.95
C LYS A 123 -7.47 -17.94 4.98
N GLU A 124 -7.13 -16.74 4.53
CA GLU A 124 -6.62 -15.64 5.33
C GLU A 124 -7.58 -14.45 5.24
N ASN A 125 -7.50 -13.57 6.23
CA ASN A 125 -8.04 -12.22 6.17
C ASN A 125 -7.27 -11.36 5.15
N ILE A 126 -7.67 -11.46 3.89
CA ILE A 126 -7.14 -10.61 2.81
C ILE A 126 -8.09 -9.45 2.58
N GLU A 127 -7.54 -8.23 2.54
CA GLU A 127 -8.31 -7.00 2.38
C GLU A 127 -7.59 -6.04 1.44
N VAL A 128 -8.35 -5.35 0.60
CA VAL A 128 -7.82 -4.21 -0.15
C VAL A 128 -7.51 -3.12 0.88
N GLY A 129 -6.26 -2.70 0.94
CA GLY A 129 -5.78 -1.64 1.81
C GLY A 129 -5.87 -0.29 1.11
N THR A 130 -4.83 0.52 1.27
CA THR A 130 -4.76 1.83 0.63
C THR A 130 -4.71 1.72 -0.89
N VAL A 131 -5.54 2.53 -1.56
CA VAL A 131 -5.52 2.75 -3.00
C VAL A 131 -5.33 4.24 -3.24
N VAL A 132 -4.34 4.59 -4.06
CA VAL A 132 -4.08 5.97 -4.47
C VAL A 132 -4.11 6.02 -5.99
N ARG A 133 -4.72 7.06 -6.56
CA ARG A 133 -4.66 7.35 -7.99
C ARG A 133 -4.36 8.81 -8.20
N PHE A 134 -3.38 9.10 -9.06
CA PHE A 134 -3.10 10.44 -9.55
C PHE A 134 -3.49 10.51 -11.03
N ASP A 135 -4.33 11.48 -11.35
CA ASP A 135 -4.54 11.97 -12.70
C ASP A 135 -3.81 13.31 -12.80
N ALA A 136 -2.69 13.34 -13.53
CA ALA A 136 -1.84 14.53 -13.69
C ALA A 136 -2.25 15.34 -14.94
N PRO A 137 -2.20 16.68 -14.89
CA PRO A 137 -2.43 17.49 -16.09
C PRO A 137 -1.30 17.29 -17.09
N GLU A 138 -1.56 17.57 -18.37
CA GLU A 138 -0.53 17.54 -19.42
C GLU A 138 0.68 18.42 -19.06
N GLY A 139 1.89 17.91 -19.30
CA GLY A 139 3.14 18.60 -18.97
C GLY A 139 3.71 18.25 -17.59
N ASN A 140 2.90 17.76 -16.66
CA ASN A 140 3.41 17.20 -15.41
C ASN A 140 3.97 15.79 -15.65
N ILE A 141 4.97 15.41 -14.86
CA ILE A 141 5.63 14.11 -14.91
C ILE A 141 5.13 13.29 -13.71
N LEU A 142 4.56 12.12 -13.99
CA LEU A 142 4.42 11.07 -12.99
C LEU A 142 5.62 10.14 -13.03
N ASP A 143 6.20 9.85 -11.87
CA ASP A 143 7.19 8.80 -11.71
C ASP A 143 6.98 8.07 -10.39
N SER A 144 7.61 6.91 -10.24
CA SER A 144 7.40 6.04 -9.09
C SER A 144 8.67 5.29 -8.69
N TYR A 145 8.62 4.75 -7.48
CA TYR A 145 9.61 3.80 -7.00
C TYR A 145 8.92 2.71 -6.19
N LEU A 146 9.25 1.45 -6.50
CA LEU A 146 8.77 0.28 -5.77
C LEU A 146 9.95 -0.43 -5.11
N HIS A 147 9.96 -0.48 -3.79
CA HIS A 147 10.91 -1.31 -3.07
C HIS A 147 10.36 -2.74 -2.94
N LEU A 148 11.09 -3.69 -3.53
CA LEU A 148 10.82 -5.11 -3.42
C LEU A 148 11.65 -5.73 -2.29
N GLN A 149 11.01 -6.52 -1.45
CA GLN A 149 11.63 -7.33 -0.41
C GLN A 149 11.04 -8.74 -0.46
N ASP A 150 11.90 -9.76 -0.49
CA ASP A 150 11.50 -11.18 -0.52
C ASP A 150 10.47 -11.53 -1.62
N GLY A 151 10.62 -10.92 -2.79
CA GLY A 151 9.78 -11.19 -3.97
C GLY A 151 8.45 -10.43 -4.03
N ARG A 152 8.17 -9.56 -3.06
CA ARG A 152 6.95 -8.72 -3.04
C ARG A 152 7.27 -7.24 -2.85
N GLY A 153 6.38 -6.36 -3.30
CA GLY A 153 6.47 -4.93 -2.99
C GLY A 153 6.06 -4.63 -1.56
N VAL A 154 6.89 -3.84 -0.86
CA VAL A 154 6.69 -3.48 0.56
C VAL A 154 6.64 -1.97 0.81
N ASN A 155 7.11 -1.15 -0.13
CA ASN A 155 7.07 0.31 -0.06
C ASN A 155 6.96 0.87 -1.48
N ALA A 156 5.81 1.45 -1.80
CA ALA A 156 5.51 2.06 -3.08
C ALA A 156 5.43 3.57 -2.92
N VAL A 157 6.08 4.30 -3.82
CA VAL A 157 6.05 5.76 -3.90
C VAL A 157 5.59 6.18 -5.29
N LEU A 158 4.70 7.17 -5.35
CA LEU A 158 4.26 7.84 -6.57
C LEU A 158 4.44 9.35 -6.38
N VAL A 159 5.06 10.01 -7.35
CA VAL A 159 5.29 11.46 -7.33
C VAL A 159 4.71 12.13 -8.56
N GLU A 160 4.28 13.38 -8.41
CA GLU A 160 3.89 14.26 -9.51
C GLU A 160 4.77 15.51 -9.52
N LEU A 161 5.51 15.73 -10.60
CA LEU A 161 6.46 16.82 -10.76
C LEU A 161 6.06 17.74 -11.92
N ALA A 162 5.93 19.04 -11.66
CA ALA A 162 5.77 20.07 -12.67
C ALA A 162 7.10 20.78 -12.96
N ASN A 163 7.30 21.25 -14.20
CA ASN A 163 8.47 22.03 -14.63
C ASN A 163 9.83 21.36 -14.34
N GLY A 164 9.86 20.03 -14.28
CA GLY A 164 11.05 19.24 -13.99
C GLY A 164 11.39 18.25 -15.11
N ASN A 165 12.18 17.25 -14.76
CA ASN A 165 12.52 16.14 -15.66
C ASN A 165 12.33 14.79 -14.95
N ARG A 166 12.35 13.71 -15.73
CA ARG A 166 12.09 12.35 -15.23
C ARG A 166 13.15 11.86 -14.23
N GLU A 167 14.41 12.20 -14.45
CA GLU A 167 15.50 11.84 -13.53
C GLU A 167 15.26 12.42 -12.13
N MET A 168 14.88 13.71 -12.07
CA MET A 168 14.52 14.38 -10.82
C MET A 168 13.29 13.75 -10.17
N ALA A 169 12.23 13.45 -10.94
CA ALA A 169 11.05 12.77 -10.40
C ALA A 169 11.40 11.40 -9.79
N HIS A 170 12.22 10.62 -10.49
CA HIS A 170 12.67 9.33 -9.99
C HIS A 170 13.53 9.46 -8.72
N ASP A 171 14.47 10.40 -8.69
CA ASP A 171 15.31 10.65 -7.51
C ASP A 171 14.49 11.10 -6.29
N LEU A 172 13.44 11.90 -6.50
CA LEU A 172 12.49 12.27 -5.45
C LEU A 172 11.73 11.05 -4.93
N ALA A 173 11.25 10.17 -5.83
CA ALA A 173 10.55 8.95 -5.43
C ALA A 173 11.45 8.02 -4.58
N VAL A 174 12.71 7.85 -4.99
CA VAL A 174 13.72 7.08 -4.23
C VAL A 174 14.02 7.73 -2.89
N HIS A 175 14.16 9.06 -2.85
CA HIS A 175 14.40 9.80 -1.61
C HIS A 175 13.24 9.63 -0.62
N ILE A 176 11.99 9.80 -1.06
CA ILE A 176 10.79 9.59 -0.25
C ILE A 176 10.73 8.15 0.26
N ALA A 177 11.07 7.16 -0.57
CA ALA A 177 11.07 5.76 -0.14
C ALA A 177 12.04 5.51 1.02
N PHE A 178 13.19 6.20 1.04
CA PHE A 178 14.20 6.13 2.08
C PHE A 178 13.84 6.95 3.32
N ALA A 179 13.56 8.25 3.13
CA ALA A 179 13.40 9.23 4.21
C ALA A 179 12.01 9.19 4.87
N LYS A 180 11.01 8.67 4.17
CA LYS A 180 9.62 8.51 4.64
C LYS A 180 9.03 9.79 5.27
N PRO A 181 9.15 10.96 4.61
CA PRO A 181 8.54 12.18 5.13
C PRO A 181 7.01 12.05 5.20
N PRO A 182 6.37 12.39 6.33
CA PRO A 182 4.91 12.43 6.41
C PRO A 182 4.29 13.64 5.71
N TYR A 183 5.06 14.71 5.47
CA TYR A 183 4.53 15.97 4.90
C TYR A 183 5.40 16.47 3.76
N LEU A 184 4.80 17.09 2.74
CA LEU A 184 5.52 17.74 1.65
C LEU A 184 6.15 19.05 2.15
N SER A 185 5.34 19.89 2.79
CA SER A 185 5.68 21.27 3.20
C SER A 185 5.20 21.57 4.63
N ARG A 186 5.72 22.65 5.24
CA ARG A 186 5.40 23.00 6.64
C ARG A 186 3.92 23.30 6.87
N ASP A 187 3.22 23.82 5.87
CA ASP A 187 1.80 24.17 5.92
C ASP A 187 0.88 22.94 5.96
N GLU A 188 1.37 21.78 5.55
CA GLU A 188 0.64 20.50 5.69
C GLU A 188 0.76 19.91 7.10
N VAL A 189 1.67 20.42 7.94
CA VAL A 189 1.91 19.90 9.28
C VAL A 189 0.77 20.33 10.22
N PRO A 190 0.03 19.40 10.85
CA PRO A 190 -1.04 19.75 11.77
C PRO A 190 -0.56 20.57 12.96
N ALA A 191 -1.27 21.64 13.29
CA ALA A 191 -0.90 22.55 14.38
C ALA A 191 -0.78 21.84 15.73
N ASP A 192 -1.61 20.82 15.96
CA ASP A 192 -1.58 20.00 17.17
C ASP A 192 -0.37 19.04 17.22
N ALA A 193 0.14 18.59 16.07
CA ALA A 193 1.40 17.85 16.01
C ALA A 193 2.59 18.76 16.34
N ILE A 194 2.60 19.99 15.81
CA ILE A 194 3.62 21.00 16.11
C ILE A 194 3.64 21.32 17.61
N GLU A 195 2.46 21.56 18.21
CA GLU A 195 2.38 21.90 19.63
C GLU A 195 2.75 20.72 20.53
N ARG A 196 2.33 19.49 20.18
CA ARG A 196 2.74 18.28 20.89
C ARG A 196 4.26 18.11 20.89
N GLU A 197 4.88 18.25 19.72
CA GLU A 197 6.34 18.13 19.60
C GLU A 197 7.06 19.24 20.36
N LYS A 198 6.62 20.49 20.22
CA LYS A 198 7.18 21.63 20.94
C LYS A 198 7.13 21.44 22.46
N GLN A 199 6.02 20.92 22.98
CA GLN A 199 5.88 20.63 24.40
C GLN A 199 6.84 19.51 24.83
N ALA A 200 6.95 18.43 24.06
CA ALA A 200 7.90 17.36 24.33
C ALA A 200 9.36 17.88 24.36
N LEU A 201 9.74 18.69 23.36
CA LEU A 201 11.07 19.30 23.28
C LEU A 201 11.37 20.27 24.44
N LEU A 202 10.35 21.00 24.91
CA LEU A 202 10.45 21.85 26.09
C LEU A 202 10.72 21.00 27.34
N ASP A 203 9.99 19.92 27.53
CA ASP A 203 10.14 19.06 28.70
C ASP A 203 11.49 18.33 28.71
N ILE A 204 11.99 17.89 27.55
CA ILE A 204 13.36 17.38 27.41
C ILE A 204 14.38 18.47 27.78
N THR A 205 14.19 19.70 27.29
CA THR A 205 15.10 20.82 27.58
C THR A 205 15.16 21.19 29.06
N LYS A 206 14.01 21.11 29.76
CA LYS A 206 13.92 21.28 31.22
C LYS A 206 14.66 20.17 31.95
N ALA A 207 14.44 18.91 31.56
CA ALA A 207 15.06 17.74 32.19
C ALA A 207 16.60 17.74 32.06
N GLU A 208 17.13 18.33 30.98
CA GLU A 208 18.57 18.54 30.78
C GLU A 208 19.19 19.64 31.67
N GLY A 209 18.39 20.33 32.49
CA GLY A 209 18.87 21.38 33.40
C GLY A 209 19.36 22.65 32.70
N LYS A 210 18.90 22.92 31.46
CA LYS A 210 19.28 24.14 30.73
C LYS A 210 18.69 25.39 31.41
N PRO A 211 19.35 26.56 31.34
CA PRO A 211 18.79 27.79 31.90
C PRO A 211 17.45 28.16 31.27
N GLU A 212 16.47 28.55 32.09
CA GLU A 212 15.09 28.87 31.66
C GLU A 212 15.04 29.94 30.56
N ALA A 213 15.88 30.97 30.68
CA ALA A 213 16.00 32.03 29.67
C ALA A 213 16.45 31.52 28.29
N ALA A 214 17.10 30.35 28.22
CA ALA A 214 17.56 29.75 26.96
C ALA A 214 16.54 28.78 26.35
N TRP A 215 15.51 28.34 27.09
CA TRP A 215 14.57 27.34 26.61
C TRP A 215 13.88 27.72 25.30
N PRO A 216 13.35 28.96 25.10
CA PRO A 216 12.67 29.29 23.86
C PRO A 216 13.54 29.09 22.62
N LYS A 217 14.80 29.55 22.67
CA LYS A 217 15.76 29.43 21.57
C LYS A 217 16.20 27.98 21.32
N ILE A 218 16.39 27.20 22.39
CA ILE A 218 16.76 25.78 22.27
C ILE A 218 15.62 24.98 21.65
N VAL A 219 14.39 25.17 22.14
CA VAL A 219 13.19 24.49 21.63
C VAL A 219 12.94 24.89 20.18
N GLU A 220 13.07 26.16 19.82
CA GLU A 220 12.98 26.61 18.42
C GLU A 220 14.02 25.94 17.52
N GLY A 221 15.27 25.83 17.97
CA GLY A 221 16.32 25.13 17.22
C GLY A 221 16.02 23.64 17.02
N ARG A 222 15.54 22.96 18.07
CA ARG A 222 15.16 21.54 18.01
C ARG A 222 13.93 21.31 17.13
N LEU A 223 12.92 22.19 17.21
CA LEU A 223 11.72 22.12 16.40
C LEU A 223 12.05 22.32 14.92
N ASN A 224 13.00 23.20 14.58
CA ASN A 224 13.52 23.31 13.23
C ASN A 224 14.26 22.04 12.76
N GLY A 225 14.94 21.33 13.67
CA GLY A 225 15.51 20.01 13.39
C GLY A 225 14.43 18.98 13.06
N TRP A 226 13.37 18.94 13.86
CA TRP A 226 12.22 18.08 13.62
C TRP A 226 11.55 18.36 12.27
N PHE A 227 11.35 19.63 11.89
CA PHE A 227 10.83 19.96 10.56
C PHE A 227 11.71 19.41 9.43
N LYS A 228 13.04 19.44 9.56
CA LYS A 228 13.95 18.85 8.57
C LYS A 228 13.86 17.32 8.48
N GLU A 229 13.29 16.66 9.49
CA GLU A 229 13.03 15.21 9.45
C GLU A 229 11.65 14.90 8.91
N GLN A 230 10.64 15.73 9.21
CA GLN A 230 9.24 15.46 8.89
C GLN A 230 8.76 16.06 7.56
N VAL A 231 9.40 17.13 7.07
CA VAL A 231 8.97 17.90 5.90
C VAL A 231 9.92 17.65 4.75
N LEU A 232 9.41 17.04 3.68
CA LEU A 232 10.20 16.63 2.51
C LEU A 232 11.02 17.79 1.93
N LEU A 233 10.41 18.97 1.72
CA LEU A 233 11.11 20.10 1.12
C LEU A 233 12.30 20.63 1.97
N GLU A 234 12.32 20.32 3.27
CA GLU A 234 13.38 20.70 4.19
C GLU A 234 14.44 19.62 4.42
N GLN A 235 14.16 18.39 3.98
CA GLN A 235 15.11 17.30 4.06
C GLN A 235 16.33 17.59 3.17
N ASN A 236 17.50 17.14 3.63
CA ASN A 236 18.68 17.07 2.78
C ASN A 236 18.54 15.89 1.81
N PHE A 237 18.95 16.08 0.57
CA PHE A 237 18.84 15.03 -0.43
C PHE A 237 19.80 13.87 -0.12
N VAL A 238 19.26 12.64 -0.10
CA VAL A 238 20.00 11.43 0.33
C VAL A 238 21.24 11.13 -0.51
N ARG A 239 21.26 11.53 -1.79
CA ARG A 239 22.43 11.35 -2.67
C ARG A 239 23.41 12.53 -2.63
N ASP A 240 23.01 13.66 -2.05
CA ASP A 240 23.83 14.88 -1.93
C ASP A 240 23.37 15.71 -0.72
N GLU A 241 23.90 15.38 0.44
CA GLU A 241 23.51 15.99 1.72
C GLU A 241 23.82 17.50 1.82
N LYS A 242 24.50 18.08 0.83
CA LYS A 242 24.79 19.52 0.79
C LYS A 242 23.62 20.35 0.28
N ARG A 243 22.62 19.72 -0.35
CA ARG A 243 21.44 20.38 -0.90
C ARG A 243 20.17 19.86 -0.25
N SER A 244 19.26 20.77 0.10
CA SER A 244 17.90 20.37 0.47
C SER A 244 17.10 19.95 -0.76
N ILE A 245 15.98 19.24 -0.55
CA ILE A 245 15.04 18.91 -1.63
C ILE A 245 14.49 20.18 -2.29
N ALA A 246 14.17 21.22 -1.52
CA ALA A 246 13.78 22.51 -2.10
C ALA A 246 14.87 23.11 -3.01
N GLN A 247 16.15 22.99 -2.64
CA GLN A 247 17.27 23.45 -3.48
C GLN A 247 17.47 22.58 -4.72
N LEU A 248 17.21 21.27 -4.60
CA LEU A 248 17.26 20.33 -5.73
C LEU A 248 16.19 20.64 -6.78
N LEU A 249 14.98 20.99 -6.34
CA LEU A 249 13.86 21.31 -7.23
C LEU A 249 14.13 22.54 -8.10
N GLY A 250 14.75 23.60 -7.55
CA GLY A 250 14.97 24.85 -8.28
C GLY A 250 13.65 25.44 -8.76
N ASP A 251 13.47 25.56 -10.08
CA ASP A 251 12.23 26.05 -10.71
C ASP A 251 11.14 24.96 -10.85
N ALA A 252 11.49 23.69 -10.60
CA ALA A 252 10.53 22.59 -10.60
C ALA A 252 9.64 22.63 -9.35
N THR A 253 8.48 22.00 -9.43
CA THR A 253 7.54 21.88 -8.30
C THR A 253 7.13 20.44 -8.13
N LEU A 254 7.48 19.82 -6.99
CA LEU A 254 6.86 18.58 -6.57
C LEU A 254 5.43 18.90 -6.12
N VAL A 255 4.46 18.56 -6.96
CA VAL A 255 3.05 18.92 -6.77
C VAL A 255 2.43 18.13 -5.63
N ARG A 256 2.73 16.82 -5.58
CA ARG A 256 2.28 15.89 -4.54
C ARG A 256 3.09 14.61 -4.61
N PHE A 257 3.06 13.85 -3.52
CA PHE A 257 3.50 12.47 -3.51
C PHE A 257 2.53 11.59 -2.72
N ALA A 258 2.59 10.29 -2.94
CA ALA A 258 1.96 9.31 -2.10
C ALA A 258 2.97 8.20 -1.79
N GLN A 259 2.89 7.68 -0.56
CA GLN A 259 3.70 6.56 -0.12
C GLN A 259 2.82 5.56 0.63
N VAL A 260 2.93 4.29 0.27
CA VAL A 260 2.21 3.20 0.93
C VAL A 260 3.19 2.08 1.26
N PHE A 261 3.21 1.67 2.53
CA PHE A 261 4.09 0.62 3.05
C PHE A 261 3.28 -0.53 3.65
N ILE A 262 3.84 -1.74 3.60
CA ILE A 262 3.24 -2.93 4.20
C ILE A 262 4.29 -3.93 4.70
N GLY A 263 3.98 -4.63 5.78
CA GLY A 263 4.76 -5.77 6.27
C GLY A 263 6.05 -5.39 7.00
N GLY A 264 5.95 -4.49 7.99
CA GLY A 264 7.00 -4.28 8.99
C GLY A 264 6.49 -4.51 10.40
#